data_AF-A0A165D133-F1
#
_entry.id   AF-A0A165D133-F1
#
_cell.length_a   1.000
_cell.length_b   1.000
_cell.length_c   1.000
_cell.angle_alpha   90.00
_cell.angle_beta   90.00
_cell.angle_gamma   90.00
#
_symmetry.space_group_name_H-M   'P 1'
#
loop_
_entity.id
_entity.type
_entity.pdbx_description
1 polymer ?
#
loop_
_entity_poly.entity_id
_entity_poly.type
_entity_poly.pdbx_seq_one_letter_code
_entity_poly.pdbx_strand_id
1 'polypeptide(L)' 'WILDTGCSSHMTPHRVCFRSYEPYRVPIELADKSVIYSQGVGTVEFQPMV' A
#
# COMPACT_ATOMS: atom_id res chain seq x y z
N TRP A 1 -9.56 -0.01 -7.66
CA TRP A 1 -9.71 0.57 -6.31
C TRP A 1 -11.11 0.28 -5.81
N ILE A 2 -11.25 -0.09 -4.54
CA ILE A 2 -12.53 -0.25 -3.84
C ILE A 2 -12.56 0.83 -2.75
N LEU A 3 -13.70 1.49 -2.55
CA LEU A 3 -13.87 2.44 -1.46
C LEU A 3 -14.00 1.67 -0.15
N ASP A 4 -13.03 1.85 0.74
CA ASP A 4 -13.00 1.22 2.06
C ASP A 4 -12.73 2.31 3.11
N THR A 5 -13.75 2.65 3.90
CA THR A 5 -13.65 3.67 4.96
C THR A 5 -12.78 3.21 6.13
N GLY A 6 -12.53 1.91 6.28
CA GLY A 6 -11.66 1.36 7.30
C GLY A 6 -10.17 1.51 6.97
N CYS A 7 -9.84 1.92 5.76
CA CYS A 7 -8.46 1.98 5.29
C CYS A 7 -7.96 3.42 5.13
N SER A 8 -6.91 3.78 5.87
CA SER A 8 -6.28 5.11 5.76
C SER A 8 -5.40 5.29 4.52
N SER A 9 -5.11 4.21 3.78
CA SER A 9 -4.23 4.25 2.61
C SER A 9 -4.57 3.15 1.62
N HIS A 10 -4.47 3.41 0.31
CA HIS A 10 -4.72 2.39 -0.70
C HIS A 10 -3.59 1.35 -0.76
N MET A 11 -3.94 0.09 -1.05
CA MET A 11 -2.99 -1.02 -1.19
C MET A 11 -3.18 -1.73 -2.53
N THR A 12 -2.10 -2.22 -3.14
CA THR A 12 -2.15 -3.08 -4.35
C THR A 12 -1.04 -4.12 -4.28
N PRO A 13 -1.31 -5.39 -4.66
CA PRO A 13 -0.26 -6.40 -4.79
C PRO A 13 0.58 -6.21 -6.06
N HIS A 14 0.12 -5.39 -7.01
CA HIS A 14 0.75 -5.22 -8.31
C HIS A 14 1.74 -4.04 -8.29
N ARG A 15 3.04 -4.34 -8.15
CA ARG A 15 4.11 -3.33 -8.18
C ARG A 15 4.10 -2.49 -9.46
N VAL A 16 3.68 -3.08 -10.58
CA VAL A 16 3.57 -2.41 -11.88
C VAL A 16 2.54 -1.27 -11.90
N CYS A 17 1.61 -1.22 -10.95
CA CYS A 17 0.65 -0.13 -10.84
C CYS A 17 1.28 1.15 -10.25
N PHE A 18 2.43 1.05 -9.58
CA PHE A 18 3.09 2.20 -8.99
C PHE A 18 3.79 3.04 -10.05
N ARG A 19 3.52 4.35 -10.06
CA ARG A 19 4.25 5.34 -10.85
C ARG A 19 5.57 5.72 -10.17
N SER A 20 5.57 5.78 -8.85
CA SER A 20 6.76 5.87 -8.00
C SER A 20 6.73 4.77 -6.95
N TYR A 21 7.89 4.29 -6.52
CA TYR A 21 7.97 3.32 -5.44
C TYR A 21 9.26 3.53 -4.67
N GLU A 22 9.14 3.75 -3.36
CA GLU A 22 10.28 3.86 -2.45
C GLU A 22 10.17 2.81 -1.33
N PRO A 23 11.30 2.21 -0.91
CA PRO A 23 11.32 1.39 0.29
C PRO A 23 10.86 2.19 1.49
N TYR A 24 9.91 1.64 2.23
CA TYR A 24 9.37 2.24 3.44
C TYR A 24 9.09 1.09 4.40
N ARG A 25 9.99 0.93 5.36
CA ARG A 25 10.08 -0.26 6.21
C ARG A 25 9.82 0.11 7.66
N VAL A 26 8.56 -0.01 8.07
CA VAL A 26 8.11 0.19 9.45
C VAL A 26 7.65 -1.13 10.06
N PRO A 27 7.87 -1.35 11.37
CA PRO A 27 7.40 -2.55 12.05
C PRO A 27 5.88 -2.53 12.22
N ILE A 28 5.25 -3.69 12.05
CA ILE A 28 3.82 -3.92 12.23
C ILE A 28 3.68 -5.13 13.16
N GLU A 29 3.24 -4.90 14.39
CA GLU A 29 2.96 -5.96 15.36
C GLU A 29 1.60 -6.61 15.07
N LEU A 30 1.61 -7.93 14.90
CA LEU A 30 0.41 -8.73 14.72
C LEU A 30 -0.19 -9.12 16.07
N ALA A 31 -1.44 -9.61 16.05
CA ALA A 31 -2.14 -10.01 17.28
C ALA A 31 -1.42 -11.10 18.09
N ASP A 32 -0.60 -11.93 17.42
CA ASP A 32 0.21 -12.99 18.04
C ASP A 32 1.57 -12.51 18.57
N LYS A 33 1.81 -11.19 18.61
CA LYS A 33 3.07 -10.54 19.01
C LYS A 33 4.23 -10.72 18.04
N SER A 34 4.03 -11.39 16.92
CA SER A 34 5.04 -11.38 15.85
C SER A 34 5.10 -10.00 15.18
N VAL A 35 6.26 -9.65 14.65
CA VAL A 35 6.48 -8.37 13.94
C VAL A 35 6.83 -8.66 12.49
N ILE A 36 6.04 -8.10 11.58
CA ILE A 36 6.36 -8.02 10.16
C ILE A 36 6.79 -6.59 9.81
N TYR A 37 7.36 -6.40 8.63
CA TYR A 37 7.79 -5.09 8.17
C TYR A 37 7.09 -4.72 6.85
N SER A 38 6.65 -3.48 6.74
CA SER A 38 6.17 -2.95 5.47
C SER A 38 7.27 -2.95 4.40
N GLN A 39 6.88 -3.01 3.13
CA GLN A 39 7.82 -3.06 2.01
C GLN A 39 8.14 -1.67 1.44
N GLY A 40 7.10 -0.90 1.11
CA GLY A 40 7.26 0.37 0.44
C GLY A 40 5.95 1.09 0.23
N VAL A 41 6.08 2.36 -0.14
CA VAL A 41 4.97 3.24 -0.49
C VAL A 41 5.27 3.90 -1.83
N GLY A 42 4.24 4.47 -2.44
CA GLY A 42 4.41 5.11 -3.73
C GLY A 42 3.11 5.68 -4.25
N THR A 43 3.19 6.42 -5.34
CA THR A 43 2.03 6.98 -6.00
C THR A 43 1.55 6.06 -7.11
N VAL A 44 0.23 6.08 -7.36
CA VAL A 44 -0.38 5.48 -8.54
C VAL A 44 -1.09 6.58 -9.31
N GLU A 45 -1.02 6.52 -10.63
CA GLU A 45 -1.76 7.41 -11.52
C GLU A 45 -2.99 6.67 -12.04
N PHE A 46 -4.17 7.27 -11.85
CA PHE A 46 -5.42 6.78 -12.42
C PHE A 46 -5.87 7.76 -13.50
N GLN A 47 -6.00 7.26 -14.74
CA GLN A 47 -6.53 8.03 -15.85
C GLN A 47 -7.96 7.54 -16.14
N PRO A 48 -9.01 8.26 -15.71
CA PRO A 48 -10.38 7.90 -16.07
C PRO A 48 -10.57 8.08 -17.57
N MET A 49 -11.17 7.09 -18.22
CA MET A 49 -11.73 7.30 -19.57
C MET A 49 -13.12 7.92 -19.42
N VAL A 50 -13.35 9.00 -20.16
CA VAL A 50 -14.67 9.66 -20.32
C VAL A 50 -15.43 9.08 -21.50
#